data_AF-A0AA36NM35-F1
#
_entry.id   AF-A0AA36NM35-F1
#
_cell.length_a   1.000
_cell.length_b   1.000
_cell.length_c   1.000
_cell.angle_alpha   90.00
_cell.angle_beta   90.00
_cell.angle_gamma   90.00
#
_symmetry.space_group_name_H-M   'P 1'
#
loop_
_entity.id
_entity.type
_entity.pdbx_description
1 polymer ?
#
loop_
_entity_poly.entity_id
_entity_poly.type
_entity_poly.pdbx_seq_one_letter_code
_entity_poly.pdbx_strand_id
1 'polypeptide(L)'
;MGHAYKYRIIKAQLVDWLRYYEDEGFWQDLARLAAEKNWKAFAKRVRVAWQQAGGAVGDLSFLDNSSHAINVWQLVNRIEKPRPMKKDGHLQAKSELMEWLWYYDNDQFWDSLARAKQNGWKRFAAQIKSEWSNVGGSVKRLNFLDNSQHCRDVYSVMFNGAEPQLPRQPHA
;
A
#
# COMPACT_ATOMS: atom_id res chain seq x y z
N MET A 1 19.66 -0.67 -5.91
CA MET A 1 18.28 -1.16 -5.68
C MET A 1 17.98 -0.89 -4.20
N GLY A 2 16.84 -0.25 -3.84
CA GLY A 2 16.55 0.09 -2.43
C GLY A 2 15.57 1.26 -2.21
N HIS A 3 15.26 2.07 -3.23
CA HIS A 3 14.43 3.28 -3.04
C HIS A 3 12.93 3.00 -2.79
N ALA A 4 12.38 1.93 -3.37
CA ALA A 4 10.94 1.64 -3.26
C ALA A 4 10.51 1.29 -1.82
N TYR A 5 11.39 0.67 -1.02
CA TYR A 5 11.10 0.28 0.36
C TYR A 5 11.04 1.48 1.30
N LYS A 6 12.04 2.37 1.24
CA LYS A 6 12.08 3.61 2.04
C LYS A 6 10.81 4.45 1.83
N TYR A 7 10.33 4.56 0.59
CA TYR A 7 9.09 5.31 0.31
C TYR A 7 7.82 4.66 0.88
N ARG A 8 7.79 3.35 1.13
CA ARG A 8 6.63 2.69 1.76
C ARG A 8 6.53 3.01 3.25
N ILE A 9 7.64 2.90 3.98
CA ILE A 9 7.68 3.22 5.42
C ILE A 9 7.32 4.69 5.63
N ILE A 10 7.97 5.59 4.89
CA ILE A 10 7.68 7.03 4.99
C ILE A 10 6.22 7.31 4.61
N LYS A 11 5.67 6.68 3.57
CA LYS A 11 4.27 6.86 3.20
C LYS A 11 3.33 6.42 4.32
N ALA A 12 3.59 5.29 4.97
CA ALA A 12 2.79 4.82 6.10
C ALA A 12 2.86 5.80 7.27
N GLN A 13 4.07 6.26 7.63
CA GLN A 13 4.27 7.29 8.65
C GLN A 13 3.55 8.60 8.31
N LEU A 14 3.57 9.02 7.05
CA LEU A 14 2.85 10.19 6.59
C LEU A 14 1.34 10.03 6.74
N VAL A 15 0.79 8.87 6.35
CA VAL A 15 -0.66 8.59 6.49
C VAL A 15 -1.07 8.57 7.95
N ASP A 16 -0.27 7.94 8.81
CA ASP A 16 -0.54 7.88 10.25
C ASP A 16 -0.46 9.27 10.88
N TRP A 17 0.59 10.03 10.62
CA TRP A 17 0.73 11.41 11.08
C TRP A 17 -0.43 12.30 10.61
N LEU A 18 -0.83 12.19 9.34
CA LEU A 18 -1.98 12.92 8.82
C LEU A 18 -3.26 12.59 9.60
N ARG A 19 -3.50 11.32 9.99
CA ARG A 19 -4.71 10.96 10.76
C ARG A 19 -4.79 11.63 12.13
N TYR A 20 -3.66 11.99 12.71
CA TYR A 20 -3.58 12.69 14.01
C TYR A 20 -3.23 14.18 13.87
N TYR A 21 -3.24 14.72 12.65
CA TYR A 21 -2.88 16.13 12.43
C TYR A 21 -4.08 17.04 12.67
N GLU A 22 -4.04 17.82 13.76
CA GLU A 22 -5.17 18.62 14.27
C GLU A 22 -5.15 20.07 13.75
N ASP A 23 -5.18 20.26 12.43
CA ASP A 23 -5.34 21.59 11.81
C ASP A 23 -6.48 21.56 10.78
N GLU A 24 -7.64 22.11 11.16
CA GLU A 24 -8.82 22.14 10.30
C GLU A 24 -8.59 22.94 9.01
N GLY A 25 -7.85 24.03 9.06
CA GLY A 25 -7.55 24.87 7.89
C GLY A 25 -6.69 24.12 6.88
N PHE A 26 -5.73 23.33 7.37
CA PHE A 26 -4.95 22.41 6.54
C PHE A 26 -5.84 21.35 5.88
N TRP A 27 -6.77 20.74 6.62
CA TRP A 27 -7.69 19.72 6.06
C TRP A 27 -8.62 20.28 5.00
N GLN A 28 -9.17 21.48 5.21
CA GLN A 28 -10.01 22.16 4.23
C GLN A 28 -9.23 22.47 2.94
N ASP A 29 -7.99 22.94 3.06
CA ASP A 29 -7.11 23.17 1.92
C ASP A 29 -6.81 21.88 1.15
N LEU A 30 -6.45 20.80 1.85
CA LEU A 30 -6.19 19.51 1.21
C LEU A 30 -7.42 18.97 0.48
N ALA A 31 -8.60 19.07 1.09
CA ALA A 31 -9.86 18.62 0.50
C ALA A 31 -10.17 19.41 -0.79
N ARG A 32 -10.03 20.74 -0.75
CA ARG A 32 -10.20 21.60 -1.93
C ARG A 32 -9.24 21.23 -3.05
N LEU A 33 -7.94 21.10 -2.74
CA LEU A 33 -6.90 20.75 -3.73
C LEU A 33 -7.12 19.36 -4.32
N ALA A 34 -7.58 18.40 -3.52
CA ALA A 34 -7.92 17.05 -4.00
C ALA A 34 -9.15 17.07 -4.92
N ALA A 35 -10.18 17.85 -4.60
CA ALA A 35 -11.37 18.02 -5.44
C ALA A 35 -11.04 18.66 -6.80
N GLU A 36 -10.14 19.65 -6.81
CA GLU A 36 -9.61 20.28 -8.03
C GLU A 36 -8.61 19.38 -8.78
N LYS A 37 -8.27 18.20 -8.25
CA LYS A 37 -7.22 17.29 -8.76
C LYS A 37 -5.85 17.96 -8.88
N ASN A 38 -5.59 18.99 -8.08
CA ASN A 38 -4.34 19.73 -8.08
C ASN A 38 -3.29 19.04 -7.18
N TRP A 39 -2.85 17.85 -7.61
CA TRP A 39 -1.97 16.98 -6.81
C TRP A 39 -0.58 17.57 -6.55
N LYS A 40 -0.10 18.47 -7.42
CA LYS A 40 1.15 19.20 -7.20
C LYS A 40 1.05 20.17 -6.04
N ALA A 41 -0.02 20.97 -6.00
CA ALA A 41 -0.28 21.88 -4.90
C ALA A 41 -0.58 21.12 -3.60
N PHE A 42 -1.32 20.01 -3.68
CA PHE A 42 -1.55 19.09 -2.57
C PHE A 42 -0.21 18.60 -1.97
N ALA A 43 0.67 18.05 -2.81
CA ALA A 43 1.97 17.55 -2.38
C ALA A 43 2.82 18.65 -1.73
N LYS A 44 2.81 19.86 -2.29
CA LYS A 44 3.50 21.01 -1.72
C LYS A 44 2.95 21.37 -0.34
N ARG A 45 1.63 21.40 -0.16
CA ARG A 45 0.99 21.73 1.13
C ARG A 45 1.34 20.70 2.20
N VAL A 46 1.27 19.41 1.86
CA VAL A 46 1.66 18.31 2.75
C VAL A 46 3.13 18.41 3.15
N ARG A 47 4.04 18.69 2.21
CA ARG A 47 5.48 18.84 2.52
C ARG A 47 5.78 19.96 3.50
N VAL A 48 5.13 21.10 3.32
CA VAL A 48 5.31 22.25 4.23
C VAL A 48 4.85 21.88 5.64
N ALA A 49 3.69 21.27 5.79
CA ALA A 49 3.17 20.85 7.09
C ALA A 49 4.04 19.75 7.74
N TRP A 50 4.49 18.76 6.96
CA TRP A 50 5.41 17.71 7.41
C TRP A 50 6.73 18.29 7.92
N GLN A 51 7.29 19.26 7.19
CA GLN A 51 8.52 19.95 7.60
C GLN A 51 8.32 20.75 8.89
N GLN A 52 7.18 21.44 9.04
CA GLN A 52 6.85 22.18 10.25
C GLN A 52 6.69 21.26 11.46
N ALA A 53 6.24 20.02 11.25
CA ALA A 53 6.18 18.98 12.28
C ALA A 53 7.53 18.28 12.57
N GLY A 54 8.63 18.74 11.96
CA GLY A 54 9.98 18.19 12.17
C GLY A 54 10.37 17.05 11.23
N GLY A 55 9.53 16.71 10.26
CA GLY A 55 9.82 15.69 9.26
C GLY A 55 10.76 16.17 8.14
N ALA A 56 11.55 15.27 7.55
CA ALA A 56 12.44 15.63 6.45
C ALA A 56 11.70 15.69 5.11
N VAL A 57 11.81 16.81 4.39
CA VAL A 57 11.13 17.03 3.09
C VAL A 57 11.57 16.02 2.04
N GLY A 58 12.85 15.59 2.08
CA GLY A 58 13.40 14.59 1.15
C GLY A 58 12.73 13.23 1.24
N ASP A 59 12.14 12.89 2.39
CA ASP A 59 11.42 11.64 2.57
C ASP A 59 10.10 11.62 1.78
N LEU A 60 9.54 12.80 1.48
CA LEU A 60 8.30 12.97 0.72
C LEU A 60 8.51 13.22 -0.79
N SER A 61 9.69 12.92 -1.33
CA SER A 61 9.97 13.04 -2.77
C SER A 61 9.02 12.19 -3.63
N PHE A 62 8.53 11.06 -3.10
CA PHE A 62 7.54 10.23 -3.79
C PHE A 62 6.23 10.97 -4.10
N LEU A 63 5.89 12.06 -3.39
CA LEU A 63 4.71 12.86 -3.69
C LEU A 63 4.82 13.66 -5.02
N ASP A 64 5.99 13.71 -5.66
CA ASP A 64 6.12 14.29 -7.01
C ASP A 64 5.35 13.49 -8.05
N ASN A 65 5.06 12.22 -7.75
CA ASN A 65 4.14 11.41 -8.53
C ASN A 65 2.71 11.59 -8.02
N SER A 66 1.84 12.16 -8.87
CA SER A 66 0.42 12.37 -8.55
C SER A 66 -0.30 11.11 -8.08
N SER A 67 0.06 9.92 -8.59
CA SER A 67 -0.53 8.65 -8.14
C SER A 67 -0.28 8.38 -6.66
N HIS A 68 0.88 8.80 -6.14
CA HIS A 68 1.18 8.64 -4.73
C HIS A 68 0.46 9.68 -3.86
N ALA A 69 0.29 10.91 -4.35
CA ALA A 69 -0.51 11.92 -3.66
C ALA A 69 -1.98 11.49 -3.55
N ILE A 70 -2.56 10.98 -4.64
CA ILE A 70 -3.91 10.39 -4.67
C ILE A 70 -4.02 9.27 -3.63
N ASN A 71 -3.06 8.35 -3.64
CA ASN A 71 -3.06 7.20 -2.74
C ASN A 71 -2.99 7.62 -1.26
N VAL A 72 -2.15 8.60 -0.90
CA VAL A 72 -2.11 9.15 0.47
C VAL A 72 -3.47 9.76 0.83
N TRP A 73 -4.04 10.58 -0.03
CA TRP A 73 -5.36 11.19 0.20
C TRP A 73 -6.45 10.14 0.43
N GLN A 74 -6.50 9.10 -0.40
CA GLN A 74 -7.43 7.98 -0.24
C GLN A 74 -7.20 7.21 1.07
N LEU A 75 -5.94 6.98 1.48
CA LEU A 75 -5.62 6.23 2.69
C LEU A 75 -6.00 6.99 3.96
N VAL A 76 -5.83 8.31 3.98
CA VAL A 76 -6.22 9.14 5.11
C VAL A 76 -7.74 9.32 5.18
N ASN A 77 -8.41 9.48 4.03
CA ASN A 77 -9.87 9.65 3.97
C ASN A 77 -10.66 8.34 3.92
N ARG A 78 -9.97 7.20 3.92
CA ARG A 78 -10.60 5.92 4.30
C ARG A 78 -10.88 6.00 5.80
N ILE A 79 -11.97 6.68 6.14
CA ILE A 79 -12.74 6.39 7.34
C ILE A 79 -12.95 4.88 7.28
N GLU A 80 -12.51 4.15 8.29
CA GLU A 80 -12.86 2.75 8.48
C GLU A 80 -14.39 2.64 8.58
N LYS A 81 -15.07 2.65 7.44
CA LYS A 81 -16.36 1.99 7.32
C LYS A 81 -16.00 0.54 7.07
N PRO A 82 -16.12 -0.36 8.07
CA PRO A 82 -16.12 -1.78 7.78
C PRO A 82 -17.27 -1.98 6.81
N ARG A 83 -16.94 -2.14 5.52
CA ARG A 83 -17.95 -2.63 4.58
C ARG A 83 -18.30 -4.01 5.10
N PRO A 84 -19.59 -4.36 5.25
CA PRO A 84 -19.96 -5.75 5.40
C PRO A 84 -19.63 -6.42 4.06
N MET A 85 -18.37 -6.83 3.90
CA MET A 85 -18.00 -7.73 2.82
C MET A 85 -18.72 -9.03 3.13
N LYS A 86 -19.63 -9.43 2.22
CA LYS A 86 -20.08 -10.83 2.16
C LYS A 86 -18.83 -11.69 2.31
N LYS A 87 -18.88 -12.67 3.21
CA LYS A 87 -17.77 -13.54 3.65
C LYS A 87 -17.14 -14.29 2.48
N ASP A 88 -16.37 -13.58 1.67
CA ASP A 88 -15.54 -14.18 0.65
C ASP A 88 -14.18 -14.40 1.31
N GLY A 89 -14.01 -15.58 1.91
CA GLY A 89 -12.83 -15.92 2.70
C GLY A 89 -11.51 -15.68 1.94
N HIS A 90 -11.57 -15.70 0.61
CA HIS A 90 -10.44 -15.37 -0.25
C HIS A 90 -10.09 -13.87 -0.25
N LEU A 91 -11.08 -12.97 -0.25
CA LEU A 91 -10.86 -11.51 -0.21
C LEU A 91 -10.31 -11.09 1.15
N GLN A 92 -10.84 -11.69 2.22
CA GLN A 92 -10.32 -11.46 3.57
C GLN A 92 -8.87 -11.95 3.68
N ALA A 93 -8.57 -13.18 3.24
CA ALA A 93 -7.21 -13.69 3.27
C ALA A 93 -6.24 -12.87 2.40
N LYS A 94 -6.69 -12.36 1.24
CA LYS A 94 -5.92 -11.44 0.42
C LYS A 94 -5.68 -10.12 1.15
N SER A 95 -6.69 -9.55 1.80
CA SER A 95 -6.54 -8.31 2.58
C SER A 95 -5.53 -8.47 3.72
N GLU A 96 -5.66 -9.53 4.51
CA GLU A 96 -4.75 -9.81 5.63
C GLU A 96 -3.32 -10.04 5.16
N LEU A 97 -3.13 -10.78 4.06
CA LEU A 97 -1.80 -10.95 3.45
C LEU A 97 -1.22 -9.58 3.06
N MET A 98 -2.03 -8.73 2.45
CA MET A 98 -1.59 -7.43 1.94
C MET A 98 -1.24 -6.48 3.07
N GLU A 99 -2.01 -6.50 4.15
CA GLU A 99 -1.72 -5.75 5.37
C GLU A 99 -0.44 -6.23 6.04
N TRP A 100 -0.26 -7.56 6.18
CA TRP A 100 0.99 -8.10 6.71
C TRP A 100 2.20 -7.73 5.84
N LEU A 101 2.13 -7.96 4.53
CA LEU A 101 3.17 -7.57 3.59
C LEU A 101 3.44 -6.04 3.59
N TRP A 102 2.48 -5.24 4.05
CA TRP A 102 2.67 -3.79 4.16
C TRP A 102 3.62 -3.42 5.30
N TYR A 103 3.55 -4.13 6.43
CA TYR A 103 4.33 -3.86 7.64
C TYR A 103 5.48 -4.84 7.84
N TYR A 104 5.64 -5.83 6.95
CA TYR A 104 6.66 -6.86 7.09
C TYR A 104 8.06 -6.32 6.75
N ASP A 105 8.83 -6.03 7.79
CA ASP A 105 10.19 -5.47 7.72
C ASP A 105 11.25 -6.58 7.74
N ASN A 106 11.56 -7.12 6.56
CA ASN A 106 12.62 -8.10 6.38
C ASN A 106 13.25 -7.97 4.98
N ASP A 107 14.41 -7.32 4.90
CA ASP A 107 15.11 -7.06 3.65
C ASP A 107 15.48 -8.35 2.89
N GLN A 108 15.90 -9.40 3.60
CA GLN A 108 16.27 -10.67 2.98
C GLN A 108 15.07 -11.35 2.33
N PHE A 109 13.89 -11.25 2.96
CA PHE A 109 12.65 -11.73 2.38
C PHE A 109 12.31 -10.99 1.09
N TRP A 110 12.36 -9.65 1.08
CA TRP A 110 12.02 -8.84 -0.09
C TRP A 110 12.95 -9.07 -1.27
N ASP A 111 14.26 -9.17 -1.02
CA ASP A 111 15.25 -9.49 -2.05
C ASP A 111 15.01 -10.89 -2.62
N SER A 112 14.74 -11.87 -1.76
CA SER A 112 14.46 -13.23 -2.16
C SER A 112 13.14 -13.32 -2.94
N LEU A 113 12.13 -12.53 -2.57
CA LEU A 113 10.85 -12.44 -3.26
C LEU A 113 10.99 -11.82 -4.66
N ALA A 114 11.82 -10.79 -4.81
CA ALA A 114 12.13 -10.18 -6.11
C ALA A 114 12.86 -11.17 -7.04
N ARG A 115 13.84 -11.93 -6.52
CA ARG A 115 14.50 -13.02 -7.26
C ARG A 115 13.53 -14.16 -7.60
N ALA A 116 12.66 -14.53 -6.68
CA ALA A 116 11.65 -15.56 -6.88
C ALA A 116 10.71 -15.18 -8.04
N LYS A 117 10.32 -13.91 -8.16
CA LYS A 117 9.52 -13.41 -9.29
C LYS A 117 10.21 -13.57 -10.65
N GLN A 118 11.54 -13.40 -10.73
CA GLN A 118 12.29 -13.62 -11.97
C GLN A 118 12.21 -15.08 -12.43
N ASN A 119 12.11 -16.00 -11.48
CA ASN A 119 11.95 -17.44 -11.71
C ASN A 119 10.47 -17.88 -11.87
N GLY A 120 9.53 -16.92 -11.96
CA GLY A 120 8.13 -17.14 -12.25
C GLY A 120 7.17 -17.04 -11.04
N TRP A 121 5.88 -16.90 -11.33
CA TRP A 121 4.84 -16.63 -10.33
C TRP A 121 4.67 -17.76 -9.30
N LYS A 122 4.94 -19.01 -9.67
CA LYS A 122 4.90 -20.14 -8.72
C LYS A 122 5.97 -20.01 -7.63
N ARG A 123 7.19 -19.58 -7.99
CA ARG A 123 8.28 -19.37 -7.03
C ARG A 123 8.01 -18.16 -6.15
N PHE A 124 7.46 -17.09 -6.73
CA PHE A 124 6.96 -15.93 -5.97
C PHE A 124 5.92 -16.33 -4.92
N ALA A 125 4.89 -17.09 -5.31
CA ALA A 125 3.87 -17.60 -4.40
C ALA A 125 4.46 -18.48 -3.29
N ALA A 126 5.38 -19.38 -3.65
CA ALA A 126 6.05 -20.27 -2.70
C ALA A 126 6.86 -19.48 -1.65
N GLN A 127 7.56 -18.42 -2.06
CA GLN A 127 8.31 -17.57 -1.12
C GLN A 127 7.39 -16.88 -0.11
N ILE A 128 6.26 -16.31 -0.57
CA ILE A 128 5.27 -15.69 0.32
C ILE A 128 4.68 -16.73 1.27
N LYS A 129 4.27 -17.89 0.76
CA LYS A 129 3.68 -18.96 1.57
C LYS A 129 4.66 -19.48 2.63
N SER A 130 5.93 -19.64 2.27
CA SER A 130 6.98 -20.06 3.20
C SER A 130 7.13 -19.05 4.35
N GLU A 131 7.28 -17.77 4.01
CA GLU A 131 7.49 -16.73 5.03
C GLU A 131 6.26 -16.52 5.90
N TRP A 132 5.07 -16.52 5.30
CA TRP A 132 3.80 -16.46 6.02
C TRP A 132 3.67 -17.60 7.04
N SER A 133 4.09 -18.83 6.67
CA SER A 133 4.10 -19.96 7.58
C SER A 133 5.11 -19.79 8.72
N ASN A 134 6.29 -19.23 8.43
CA ASN A 134 7.34 -19.00 9.42
C ASN A 134 6.89 -18.04 10.52
N VAL A 135 6.04 -17.07 10.20
CA VAL A 135 5.47 -16.11 11.16
C VAL A 135 4.16 -16.60 11.80
N GLY A 136 3.81 -17.88 11.64
CA GLY A 136 2.63 -18.51 12.25
C GLY A 136 1.33 -18.41 11.41
N GLY A 137 1.41 -17.90 10.19
CA GLY A 137 0.28 -17.79 9.27
C GLY A 137 -0.13 -19.13 8.64
N SER A 138 -1.43 -19.30 8.35
CA SER A 138 -1.93 -20.50 7.69
C SER A 138 -1.76 -20.45 6.17
N VAL A 139 -0.94 -21.34 5.61
CA VAL A 139 -0.70 -21.44 4.15
C VAL A 139 -1.97 -21.75 3.36
N LYS A 140 -2.92 -22.52 3.93
CA LYS A 140 -4.20 -22.85 3.28
C LYS A 140 -5.00 -21.60 2.90
N ARG A 141 -4.89 -20.53 3.70
CA ARG A 141 -5.56 -19.25 3.43
C ARG A 141 -4.96 -18.53 2.23
N LEU A 142 -3.74 -18.89 1.82
CA LEU A 142 -3.03 -18.32 0.68
C LEU A 142 -3.11 -19.17 -0.60
N ASN A 143 -4.01 -20.16 -0.68
CA ASN A 143 -4.20 -20.98 -1.89
C ASN A 143 -4.58 -20.14 -3.13
N PHE A 144 -5.15 -18.95 -2.93
CA PHE A 144 -5.40 -18.04 -4.05
C PHE A 144 -4.11 -17.62 -4.78
N LEU A 145 -2.94 -17.65 -4.12
CA LEU A 145 -1.65 -17.37 -4.77
C LEU A 145 -1.24 -18.43 -5.80
N ASP A 146 -1.90 -19.59 -5.86
CA ASP A 146 -1.65 -20.57 -6.92
C ASP A 146 -2.14 -20.05 -8.29
N ASN A 147 -3.02 -19.04 -8.29
CA ASN A 147 -3.36 -18.28 -9.48
C ASN A 147 -2.35 -17.14 -9.70
N SER A 148 -1.68 -17.16 -10.85
CA SER A 148 -0.69 -16.14 -11.24
C SER A 148 -1.26 -14.72 -11.30
N GLN A 149 -2.57 -14.54 -11.53
CA GLN A 149 -3.19 -13.22 -11.53
C GLN A 149 -3.14 -12.60 -10.12
N HIS A 150 -3.41 -13.38 -9.08
CA HIS A 150 -3.32 -12.87 -7.72
C HIS A 150 -1.88 -12.55 -7.30
N CYS A 151 -0.90 -13.32 -7.77
CA CYS A 151 0.51 -12.98 -7.59
C CYS A 151 0.87 -11.65 -8.25
N ARG A 152 0.37 -11.40 -9.47
CA ARG A 152 0.56 -10.12 -10.17
C ARG A 152 -0.08 -8.97 -9.39
N ASP A 153 -1.29 -9.16 -8.86
CA ASP A 153 -1.96 -8.13 -8.08
C ASP A 153 -1.13 -7.76 -6.84
N VAL A 154 -0.70 -8.77 -6.06
CA VAL A 154 0.16 -8.56 -4.87
C VAL A 154 1.46 -7.87 -5.27
N TYR A 155 2.13 -8.36 -6.32
CA TYR A 155 3.37 -7.76 -6.80
C TYR A 155 3.16 -6.31 -7.26
N SER A 156 2.08 -6.01 -7.99
CA SER A 156 1.80 -4.68 -8.51
C SER A 156 1.54 -3.68 -7.38
N VAL A 157 0.79 -4.08 -6.36
CA VAL A 157 0.53 -3.23 -5.20
C VAL A 157 1.81 -3.02 -4.40
N MET A 158 2.54 -4.10 -4.10
CA MET A 158 3.75 -4.01 -3.29
C MET A 158 4.84 -3.25 -4.05
N PHE A 159 5.25 -3.73 -5.23
CA PHE A 159 6.43 -3.21 -5.94
C PHE A 159 6.16 -1.98 -6.81
N ASN A 160 4.94 -1.80 -7.34
CA ASN A 160 4.63 -0.69 -8.25
C ASN A 160 3.71 0.38 -7.61
N GLY A 161 3.21 0.16 -6.39
CA GLY A 161 2.29 1.07 -5.72
C GLY A 161 0.94 1.21 -6.43
N ALA A 162 0.53 0.21 -7.21
CA ALA A 162 -0.77 0.19 -7.87
C ALA A 162 -1.92 -0.06 -6.87
N GLU A 163 -3.14 0.36 -7.20
CA GLU A 163 -4.32 -0.07 -6.45
C GLU A 163 -4.56 -1.58 -6.64
N PRO A 164 -5.06 -2.29 -5.60
CA PRO A 164 -5.40 -3.70 -5.74
C PRO A 164 -6.50 -3.86 -6.80
N GLN A 165 -6.20 -4.51 -7.92
CA GLN A 165 -7.24 -4.89 -8.87
C GLN A 165 -8.08 -6.00 -8.21
N LEU A 166 -9.30 -5.64 -7.82
CA LEU A 166 -10.32 -6.62 -7.47
C LEU A 166 -10.79 -7.30 -8.76
N PRO A 167 -11.11 -8.60 -8.74
CA PRO A 167 -11.63 -9.27 -9.93
C PRO A 167 -12.86 -8.53 -10.43
N ARG A 168 -12.88 -8.20 -11.72
CA ARG A 168 -14.08 -7.66 -12.38
C ARG A 168 -15.17 -8.73 -12.27
N GLN A 169 -16.33 -8.34 -11.73
CA GLN A 169 -17.47 -9.25 -11.71
C GLN A 169 -17.80 -9.67 -13.14
N PRO A 170 -18.22 -10.94 -13.36
CA PRO A 170 -18.79 -11.31 -14.65
C PRO A 170 -20.01 -10.42 -14.88
N HIS A 171 -20.06 -9.79 -16.05
CA HIS A 171 -21.27 -9.11 -16.50
C HIS A 171 -22.36 -10.17 -16.62
N ALA A 172 -23.45 -9.97 -15.86
CA ALA A 172 -24.71 -10.67 -16.09
C ALA A 172 -25.33 -10.18 -17.41
#